data_AF-A0A133V5U1-F1
#
_entry.id   AF-A0A133V5U1-F1
#
_cell.length_a   1.000
_cell.length_b   1.000
_cell.length_c   1.000
_cell.angle_alpha   90.00
_cell.angle_beta   90.00
_cell.angle_gamma   90.00
#
_symmetry.space_group_name_H-M   'P 1'
#
loop_
_entity.id
_entity.type
_entity.pdbx_description
1 polymer ?
#
loop_
_entity_poly.entity_id
_entity_poly.type
_entity_poly.pdbx_seq_one_letter_code
_entity_poly.pdbx_strand_id
1 'polypeptide(L)'
;MLSPLKKGLEERAWRRSLKEVAKEVKNVKEEPDGADLEKARERTKSILRKILIADDVVGMKFREGEMSREEASKLCGAFAKVIDGIMLGALKDREMAEGVVPLLQEKIDERKSDPLPYQHFLQMLRYKHRLGNDGEVQDATEIAEALDYIKSRLDLDNIREEKAELEKEMRKAERPGPAGGEQENQMYG
;
A
#
# COMPACT_ATOMS: atom_id res chain seq x y z
N MET A 1 15.84 22.89 -24.04
CA MET A 1 14.37 22.96 -23.98
C MET A 1 13.80 22.09 -25.10
N LEU A 2 13.06 21.03 -24.78
CA LEU A 2 12.40 20.17 -25.77
C LEU A 2 11.22 20.89 -26.41
N SER A 3 10.97 20.68 -27.70
CA SER A 3 9.87 21.33 -28.42
C SER A 3 8.49 20.88 -27.88
N PRO A 4 7.44 21.72 -27.97
CA PRO A 4 6.09 21.40 -27.50
C PRO A 4 5.53 20.08 -28.07
N LEU A 5 5.90 19.77 -29.31
CA LEU A 5 5.54 18.52 -30.00
C LEU A 5 6.19 17.28 -29.36
N LYS A 6 7.43 17.39 -28.87
CA LYS A 6 8.12 16.29 -28.17
C LYS A 6 7.51 16.04 -26.79
N LYS A 7 7.18 17.09 -26.02
CA LYS A 7 6.45 16.96 -24.74
C LYS A 7 5.11 16.23 -24.90
N GLY A 8 4.32 16.59 -25.90
CA GLY A 8 3.03 15.92 -26.17
C GLY A 8 3.14 14.49 -26.69
N LEU A 9 4.27 14.08 -27.26
CA LEU A 9 4.55 12.69 -27.65
C LEU A 9 4.97 11.84 -26.44
N GLU A 10 5.85 12.36 -25.59
CA GLU A 10 6.28 11.71 -24.35
C GLU A 10 5.10 11.52 -23.39
N GLU A 11 4.21 12.50 -23.26
CA GLU A 11 3.03 12.38 -22.41
C GLU A 11 2.02 11.33 -22.92
N ARG A 12 1.87 11.19 -24.25
CA ARG A 12 1.02 10.15 -24.84
C ARG A 12 1.63 8.76 -24.67
N ALA A 13 2.95 8.64 -24.81
CA ALA A 13 3.66 7.39 -24.53
C ALA A 13 3.55 7.00 -23.05
N TRP A 14 3.70 7.98 -22.16
CA TRP A 14 3.50 7.85 -20.71
C TRP A 14 2.11 7.32 -20.35
N ARG A 15 1.06 7.98 -20.84
CA ARG A 15 -0.33 7.56 -20.59
C ARG A 15 -0.64 6.17 -21.16
N ARG A 16 -0.02 5.77 -22.28
CA ARG A 16 -0.15 4.39 -22.79
C ARG A 16 0.55 3.39 -21.88
N SER A 17 1.76 3.68 -21.42
CA SER A 17 2.50 2.83 -20.49
C SER A 17 1.70 2.59 -19.20
N LEU A 18 1.12 3.65 -18.62
CA LEU A 18 0.26 3.53 -17.44
C LEU A 18 -0.99 2.69 -17.68
N LYS A 19 -1.61 2.78 -18.87
CA LYS A 19 -2.76 1.95 -19.24
C LYS A 19 -2.40 0.47 -19.39
N GLU A 20 -1.24 0.17 -19.97
CA GLU A 20 -0.74 -1.21 -20.08
C GLU A 20 -0.43 -1.79 -18.70
N VAL A 21 0.20 -1.02 -17.81
CA VAL A 21 0.43 -1.43 -16.41
C VAL A 21 -0.89 -1.71 -15.70
N ALA A 22 -1.88 -0.81 -15.82
CA ALA A 22 -3.20 -1.00 -15.22
C ALA A 22 -3.92 -2.26 -15.74
N LYS A 23 -3.72 -2.61 -17.02
CA LYS A 23 -4.27 -3.82 -17.64
C LYS A 23 -3.55 -5.08 -17.15
N GLU A 24 -2.22 -5.04 -17.01
CA GLU A 24 -1.44 -6.15 -16.46
C GLU A 24 -1.82 -6.47 -15.01
N VAL A 25 -2.03 -5.44 -14.19
CA VAL A 25 -2.47 -5.57 -12.78
C VAL A 25 -3.84 -6.23 -12.66
N LYS A 26 -4.77 -5.92 -13.58
CA LYS A 26 -6.14 -6.47 -13.56
C LYS A 26 -6.18 -7.98 -13.82
N ASN A 27 -5.13 -8.54 -14.42
CA ASN A 27 -5.03 -9.94 -14.81
C ASN A 27 -4.31 -10.83 -13.77
N VAL A 28 -3.97 -10.31 -12.58
CA VAL A 28 -3.29 -11.08 -11.50
C VAL A 28 -4.29 -11.94 -10.69
N LYS A 29 -5.36 -12.45 -11.32
CA LYS A 29 -6.51 -13.06 -10.61
C LYS A 29 -6.51 -14.59 -10.50
N GLU A 30 -5.50 -15.30 -11.00
CA GLU A 30 -5.49 -16.76 -10.98
C GLU A 30 -4.27 -17.29 -10.22
N GLU A 31 -4.51 -18.24 -9.30
CA GLU A 31 -3.44 -18.98 -8.61
C GLU A 31 -2.73 -19.88 -9.61
N PRO A 32 -1.44 -19.64 -9.90
CA PRO A 32 -0.74 -20.38 -10.93
C PRO A 32 -0.17 -21.71 -10.40
N ASP A 33 0.06 -22.68 -11.29
CA ASP A 33 0.80 -23.90 -10.98
C ASP A 33 2.30 -23.62 -10.72
N GLY A 34 3.11 -24.64 -10.40
CA GLY A 34 4.51 -24.46 -10.01
C GLY A 34 5.41 -23.74 -11.04
N ALA A 35 5.15 -23.89 -12.34
CA ALA A 35 5.90 -23.20 -13.40
C ALA A 35 5.31 -21.82 -13.73
N ASP A 36 4.00 -21.68 -13.57
CA ASP A 36 3.34 -20.38 -13.69
C ASP A 36 3.58 -19.49 -12.46
N LEU A 37 3.96 -20.04 -11.30
CA LEU A 37 4.31 -19.30 -10.08
C LEU A 37 5.58 -18.47 -10.25
N GLU A 38 6.64 -19.06 -10.81
CA GLU A 38 7.88 -18.33 -11.10
C GLU A 38 7.64 -17.23 -12.13
N LYS A 39 6.90 -17.53 -13.20
CA LYS A 39 6.49 -16.52 -14.20
C LYS A 39 5.62 -15.42 -13.58
N ALA A 40 4.71 -15.76 -12.69
CA ALA A 40 3.86 -14.80 -11.99
C ALA A 40 4.68 -13.90 -11.07
N ARG A 41 5.69 -14.44 -10.38
CA ARG A 41 6.63 -13.67 -9.55
C ARG A 41 7.46 -12.72 -10.40
N GLU A 42 8.04 -13.19 -11.50
CA GLU A 42 8.79 -12.32 -12.43
C GLU A 42 7.91 -11.20 -12.99
N ARG A 43 6.68 -11.54 -13.41
CA ARG A 43 5.71 -10.55 -13.86
C ARG A 43 5.41 -9.53 -12.75
N THR A 44 5.24 -9.98 -11.52
CA THR A 44 4.96 -9.12 -10.39
C THR A 44 6.12 -8.18 -10.08
N LYS A 45 7.36 -8.67 -10.14
CA LYS A 45 8.58 -7.83 -10.03
C LYS A 45 8.65 -6.77 -11.14
N SER A 46 8.33 -7.16 -12.37
CA SER A 46 8.28 -6.24 -13.51
C SER A 46 7.22 -5.14 -13.32
N ILE A 47 6.02 -5.52 -12.86
CA ILE A 47 4.95 -4.57 -12.54
C ILE A 47 5.42 -3.60 -11.43
N LEU A 48 6.02 -4.12 -10.36
CA LEU A 48 6.51 -3.29 -9.26
C LEU A 48 7.54 -2.27 -9.77
N ARG A 49 8.56 -2.69 -10.55
CA ARG A 49 9.56 -1.78 -11.12
C ARG A 49 8.90 -0.64 -11.92
N LYS A 50 7.95 -0.97 -12.80
CA LYS A 50 7.24 0.04 -13.60
C LYS A 50 6.49 1.04 -12.72
N ILE A 51 5.87 0.57 -11.65
CA ILE A 51 5.12 1.43 -10.72
C ILE A 51 6.05 2.32 -9.91
N LEU A 52 7.17 1.80 -9.42
CA LEU A 52 8.16 2.59 -8.67
C LEU A 52 8.73 3.74 -9.52
N ILE A 53 9.07 3.45 -10.79
CA ILE A 53 9.49 4.47 -11.76
C ILE A 53 8.35 5.48 -12.01
N ALA A 54 7.11 5.00 -12.09
CA ALA A 54 5.98 5.88 -12.33
C ALA A 54 5.65 6.81 -11.17
N ASP A 55 5.83 6.33 -9.95
CA ASP A 55 5.76 7.16 -8.76
C ASP A 55 6.84 8.26 -8.80
N ASP A 56 8.07 7.96 -9.23
CA ASP A 56 9.12 8.99 -9.39
C ASP A 56 8.72 10.06 -10.40
N VAL A 57 8.23 9.64 -11.57
CA VAL A 57 7.80 10.59 -12.62
C VAL A 57 6.67 11.48 -12.13
N VAL A 58 5.70 10.93 -11.39
CA VAL A 58 4.61 11.71 -10.79
C VAL A 58 5.15 12.71 -9.77
N GLY A 59 6.03 12.27 -8.87
CA GLY A 59 6.65 13.14 -7.87
C GLY A 59 7.51 14.25 -8.49
N MET A 60 8.23 13.97 -9.57
CA MET A 60 8.98 14.98 -10.33
C MET A 60 8.04 16.00 -10.99
N LYS A 61 7.05 15.55 -11.76
CA LYS A 61 6.11 16.44 -12.46
C LYS A 61 5.28 17.30 -11.52
N PHE A 62 4.90 16.76 -10.36
CA PHE A 62 4.20 17.51 -9.34
C PHE A 62 5.07 18.64 -8.78
N ARG A 63 6.35 18.37 -8.47
CA ARG A 63 7.31 19.40 -7.99
C ARG A 63 7.62 20.47 -9.04
N GLU A 64 7.64 20.10 -10.31
CA GLU A 64 7.86 21.03 -11.43
C GLU A 64 6.61 21.86 -11.78
N GLY A 65 5.46 21.57 -11.17
CA GLY A 65 4.19 22.23 -11.47
C GLY A 65 3.56 21.79 -12.80
N GLU A 66 4.09 20.74 -13.45
CA GLU A 66 3.56 20.16 -14.69
C GLU A 66 2.37 19.22 -14.45
N MET A 67 2.04 18.91 -13.19
CA MET A 67 0.92 18.07 -12.80
C MET A 67 0.17 18.68 -11.62
N SER A 68 -1.16 18.70 -11.68
CA SER A 68 -1.99 19.19 -10.57
C SER A 68 -1.97 18.24 -9.39
N ARG A 69 -2.29 18.75 -8.19
CA ARG A 69 -2.42 17.94 -6.97
C ARG A 69 -3.45 16.83 -7.12
N GLU A 70 -4.56 17.09 -7.80
CA GLU A 70 -5.64 16.12 -8.00
C GLU A 70 -5.19 14.97 -8.93
N GLU A 71 -4.50 15.30 -10.02
CA GLU A 71 -3.95 14.29 -10.95
C GLU A 71 -2.89 13.42 -10.28
N ALA A 72 -1.95 14.04 -9.56
CA ALA A 72 -0.93 13.32 -8.81
C ALA A 72 -1.56 12.41 -7.76
N SER A 73 -2.54 12.91 -7.00
CA SER A 73 -3.24 12.12 -5.98
C SER A 73 -3.98 10.91 -6.57
N LYS A 74 -4.65 11.06 -7.71
CA LYS A 74 -5.34 9.94 -8.39
C LYS A 74 -4.36 8.86 -8.83
N LEU A 75 -3.20 9.24 -9.38
CA LEU A 75 -2.17 8.31 -9.82
C LEU A 75 -1.51 7.61 -8.63
N CYS A 76 -1.05 8.35 -7.63
CA CYS A 76 -0.47 7.77 -6.41
C CYS A 76 -1.47 6.84 -5.70
N GLY A 77 -2.75 7.20 -5.64
CA GLY A 77 -3.80 6.34 -5.09
C GLY A 77 -4.02 5.05 -5.88
N ALA A 78 -3.83 5.06 -7.20
CA ALA A 78 -3.86 3.85 -8.01
C ALA A 78 -2.62 2.99 -7.80
N PHE A 79 -1.44 3.60 -7.69
CA PHE A 79 -0.18 2.90 -7.42
C PHE A 79 -0.19 2.22 -6.06
N ALA A 80 -0.65 2.91 -5.02
CA ALA A 80 -0.73 2.38 -3.65
C ALA A 80 -1.47 1.04 -3.59
N LYS A 81 -2.65 0.94 -4.23
CA LYS A 81 -3.43 -0.31 -4.26
C LYS A 81 -2.66 -1.50 -4.84
N VAL A 82 -1.87 -1.26 -5.88
CA VAL A 82 -1.09 -2.31 -6.52
C VAL A 82 0.11 -2.67 -5.66
N ILE A 83 0.82 -1.67 -5.14
CA ILE A 83 1.94 -1.87 -4.23
C ILE A 83 1.46 -2.67 -3.02
N ASP A 84 0.35 -2.31 -2.37
CA ASP A 84 -0.23 -3.03 -1.24
C ASP A 84 -0.49 -4.50 -1.58
N GLY A 85 -1.08 -4.79 -2.74
CA GLY A 85 -1.32 -6.16 -3.20
C GLY A 85 -0.02 -6.96 -3.37
N ILE A 86 1.00 -6.34 -3.96
CA ILE A 86 2.33 -6.95 -4.14
C ILE A 86 3.00 -7.19 -2.78
N MET A 87 2.93 -6.22 -1.87
CA MET A 87 3.53 -6.32 -0.54
C MET A 87 2.83 -7.39 0.31
N LEU A 88 1.51 -7.52 0.21
CA LEU A 88 0.76 -8.61 0.84
C LEU A 88 1.16 -9.99 0.30
N GLY A 89 1.39 -10.10 -1.02
CA GLY A 89 1.93 -11.32 -1.63
C GLY A 89 3.34 -11.63 -1.10
N ALA A 90 4.22 -10.65 -1.11
CA ALA A 90 5.58 -10.78 -0.62
C ALA A 90 5.63 -11.10 0.89
N LEU A 91 4.70 -10.61 1.71
CA LEU A 91 4.62 -10.97 3.14
C LEU A 91 4.26 -12.45 3.37
N LYS A 92 3.59 -13.09 2.41
CA LYS A 92 3.21 -14.51 2.47
C LYS A 92 4.25 -15.44 1.86
N ASP A 93 5.01 -14.95 0.89
CA ASP A 93 5.96 -15.73 0.09
C ASP A 93 7.38 -15.14 0.19
N ARG A 94 8.29 -15.92 0.77
CA ARG A 94 9.68 -15.53 0.96
C ARG A 94 10.42 -15.31 -0.36
N GLU A 95 10.24 -16.17 -1.35
CA GLU A 95 10.94 -16.05 -2.64
C GLU A 95 10.48 -14.80 -3.40
N MET A 96 9.19 -14.47 -3.27
CA MET A 96 8.67 -13.20 -3.74
C MET A 96 9.27 -12.00 -2.99
N ALA A 97 9.40 -12.07 -1.66
CA ALA A 97 10.04 -11.03 -0.86
C ALA A 97 11.51 -10.80 -1.23
N GLU A 98 12.28 -11.87 -1.42
CA GLU A 98 13.68 -11.81 -1.88
C GLU A 98 13.82 -11.09 -3.22
N GLY A 99 12.83 -11.23 -4.10
CA GLY A 99 12.79 -10.51 -5.36
C GLY A 99 12.31 -9.05 -5.28
N VAL A 100 11.51 -8.71 -4.27
CA VAL A 100 10.93 -7.35 -4.08
C VAL A 100 11.85 -6.44 -3.28
N VAL A 101 12.53 -6.97 -2.26
CA VAL A 101 13.41 -6.22 -1.35
C VAL A 101 14.46 -5.39 -2.11
N PRO A 102 15.20 -5.94 -3.10
CA PRO A 102 16.18 -5.16 -3.85
C PRO A 102 15.57 -3.99 -4.62
N LEU A 103 14.33 -4.14 -5.11
CA LEU A 103 13.64 -3.09 -5.87
C LEU A 103 13.23 -1.92 -4.98
N LEU A 104 12.80 -2.23 -3.75
CA LEU A 104 12.49 -1.21 -2.75
C LEU A 104 13.77 -0.49 -2.29
N GLN A 105 14.85 -1.24 -2.07
CA GLN A 105 16.14 -0.66 -1.69
C GLN A 105 16.65 0.31 -2.76
N GLU A 106 16.66 -0.11 -4.04
CA GLU A 106 17.04 0.73 -5.17
C GLU A 106 16.22 2.03 -5.21
N LYS A 107 14.89 1.95 -5.06
CA LYS A 107 14.00 3.11 -4.99
C LYS A 107 14.33 4.06 -3.85
N ILE A 108 14.63 3.53 -2.66
CA ILE A 108 14.98 4.33 -1.47
C ILE A 108 16.33 5.02 -1.67
N ASP A 109 17.31 4.32 -2.23
CA ASP A 109 18.66 4.84 -2.45
C ASP A 109 18.68 5.96 -3.49
N GLU A 110 17.86 5.86 -4.52
CA GLU A 110 17.73 6.90 -5.55
C GLU A 110 17.11 8.21 -5.05
N ARG A 111 16.34 8.19 -3.93
CA ARG A 111 15.71 9.37 -3.28
C ARG A 111 14.95 10.31 -4.23
N LYS A 112 14.38 9.78 -5.31
CA LYS A 112 13.68 10.57 -6.33
C LYS A 112 12.28 11.00 -5.89
N SER A 113 11.57 10.18 -5.12
CA SER A 113 10.32 10.51 -4.42
C SER A 113 10.48 10.32 -2.90
N ASP A 114 9.40 10.55 -2.14
CA ASP A 114 9.40 10.32 -0.68
C ASP A 114 9.73 8.85 -0.39
N PRO A 115 10.86 8.54 0.27
CA PRO A 115 11.27 7.17 0.52
C PRO A 115 10.47 6.52 1.66
N LEU A 116 9.79 7.30 2.50
CA LEU A 116 9.23 6.84 3.77
C LEU A 116 8.25 5.65 3.61
N PRO A 117 7.29 5.65 2.66
CA PRO A 117 6.38 4.52 2.49
C PRO A 117 7.12 3.22 2.13
N TYR A 118 8.17 3.32 1.30
CA TYR A 118 8.94 2.17 0.83
C TYR A 118 9.88 1.63 1.91
N GLN A 119 10.40 2.51 2.78
CA GLN A 119 11.18 2.09 3.95
C GLN A 119 10.36 1.20 4.89
N HIS A 120 9.09 1.54 5.13
CA HIS A 120 8.22 0.71 5.97
C HIS A 120 7.95 -0.66 5.34
N PHE A 121 7.67 -0.74 4.05
CA PHE A 121 7.51 -2.03 3.37
C PHE A 121 8.78 -2.88 3.44
N LEU A 122 9.93 -2.25 3.19
CA LEU A 122 11.22 -2.92 3.24
C LEU A 122 11.50 -3.49 4.65
N GLN A 123 11.25 -2.71 5.70
CA GLN A 123 11.36 -3.16 7.09
C GLN A 123 10.44 -4.34 7.39
N MET A 124 9.16 -4.27 7.00
CA MET A 124 8.20 -5.35 7.23
C MET A 124 8.61 -6.65 6.53
N LEU A 125 9.07 -6.59 5.28
CA LEU A 125 9.48 -7.77 4.53
C LEU A 125 10.75 -8.39 5.10
N ARG A 126 11.74 -7.56 5.44
CA ARG A 126 12.98 -8.02 6.09
C ARG A 126 12.68 -8.67 7.43
N TYR A 127 11.83 -8.06 8.23
CA TYR A 127 11.37 -8.61 9.51
C TYR A 127 10.68 -9.96 9.35
N LYS A 128 9.66 -10.01 8.47
CA LYS A 128 8.81 -11.20 8.29
C LYS A 128 9.61 -12.43 7.86
N HIS A 129 10.59 -12.23 6.97
CA HIS A 129 11.32 -13.32 6.32
C HIS A 129 12.77 -13.46 6.78
N ARG A 130 13.21 -12.63 7.74
CA ARG A 130 14.60 -12.55 8.23
C ARG A 130 15.61 -12.33 7.10
N LEU A 131 15.28 -11.42 6.19
CA LEU A 131 16.16 -11.04 5.08
C LEU A 131 17.19 -10.01 5.60
N GLY A 132 18.46 -10.24 5.33
CA GLY A 132 19.55 -9.38 5.82
C GLY A 132 19.63 -8.01 5.14
N ASN A 133 20.27 -7.07 5.82
CA ASN A 133 20.81 -5.82 5.26
C ASN A 133 22.30 -6.03 5.03
N ASP A 134 22.79 -6.13 3.79
CA ASP A 134 24.24 -6.12 3.53
C ASP A 134 25.10 -7.01 4.47
N GLY A 135 24.57 -8.16 4.90
CA GLY A 135 25.23 -9.09 5.84
C GLY A 135 24.80 -8.99 7.32
N GLU A 136 24.09 -7.95 7.75
CA GLU A 136 23.49 -7.83 9.08
C GLU A 136 22.04 -8.30 9.07
N VAL A 137 21.79 -9.46 9.67
CA VAL A 137 20.46 -9.89 10.05
C VAL A 137 20.11 -9.14 11.34
N GLN A 138 19.00 -8.39 11.36
CA GLN A 138 18.50 -7.78 12.59
C GLN A 138 18.41 -8.83 13.70
N ASP A 139 19.08 -8.60 14.82
CA ASP A 139 19.09 -9.53 15.93
C ASP A 139 17.67 -9.68 16.51
N ALA A 140 17.28 -10.92 16.82
CA ALA A 140 15.98 -11.20 17.40
C ALA A 140 15.77 -10.47 18.74
N THR A 141 16.86 -10.13 19.42
CA THR A 141 16.87 -9.40 20.69
C THR A 141 16.49 -7.93 20.51
N GLU A 142 17.06 -7.23 19.52
CA GLU A 142 16.71 -5.83 19.21
C GLU A 142 15.23 -5.69 18.81
N ILE A 143 14.70 -6.70 18.13
CA ILE A 143 13.29 -6.81 17.78
C ILE A 143 12.44 -6.93 19.04
N ALA A 144 12.80 -7.83 19.97
CA ALA A 144 12.04 -8.04 21.20
C ALA A 144 11.98 -6.77 22.06
N GLU A 145 13.10 -6.06 22.15
CA GLU A 145 13.21 -4.80 22.89
C GLU A 145 12.37 -3.68 22.26
N ALA A 146 12.40 -3.54 20.93
CA ALA A 146 11.56 -2.57 20.23
C ALA A 146 10.06 -2.88 20.39
N LEU A 147 9.68 -4.16 20.35
CA LEU A 147 8.30 -4.61 20.53
C LEU A 147 7.82 -4.37 21.96
N ASP A 148 8.66 -4.64 22.96
CA ASP A 148 8.34 -4.38 24.37
C ASP A 148 8.28 -2.88 24.66
N TYR A 149 9.14 -2.08 24.05
CA TYR A 149 9.04 -0.62 24.10
C TYR A 149 7.73 -0.11 23.50
N ILE A 150 7.34 -0.60 22.31
CA ILE A 150 6.06 -0.22 21.68
C ILE A 150 4.88 -0.67 22.55
N LYS A 151 4.90 -1.91 23.07
CA LYS A 151 3.87 -2.41 23.99
C LYS A 151 3.78 -1.59 25.28
N SER A 152 4.90 -1.11 25.82
CA SER A 152 4.90 -0.26 27.03
C SER A 152 4.29 1.13 26.79
N ARG A 153 4.18 1.55 25.52
CA ARG A 153 3.59 2.83 25.12
C ARG A 153 2.16 2.71 24.60
N LEU A 154 1.75 1.51 24.20
CA LEU A 154 0.35 1.20 23.91
C LEU A 154 -0.32 0.85 25.23
N ASP A 155 -1.26 1.69 25.66
CA ASP A 155 -2.15 1.36 26.77
C ASP A 155 -3.16 0.30 26.29
N LEU A 156 -2.70 -0.96 26.28
CA LEU A 156 -3.48 -2.11 25.82
C LEU A 156 -4.69 -2.36 26.72
N ASP A 157 -4.67 -1.85 27.96
CA ASP A 157 -5.80 -1.90 28.87
C ASP A 157 -6.88 -0.89 28.45
N ASN A 158 -6.49 0.33 28.03
CA ASN A 158 -7.41 1.32 27.46
C ASN A 158 -8.07 0.84 26.15
N ILE A 159 -7.34 0.15 25.28
CA ILE A 159 -7.93 -0.42 24.04
C ILE A 159 -8.96 -1.51 24.34
N ARG A 160 -8.77 -2.30 25.41
CA ARG A 160 -9.75 -3.31 25.83
C ARG A 160 -11.00 -2.67 26.43
N GLU A 161 -10.85 -1.60 27.21
CA GLU A 161 -11.96 -0.83 27.74
C GLU A 161 -12.75 -0.11 26.64
N GLU A 162 -12.08 0.55 25.69
CA GLU A 162 -12.71 1.18 24.53
C GLU A 162 -13.44 0.17 23.65
N LYS A 163 -12.84 -1.02 23.43
CA LYS A 163 -13.50 -2.10 22.69
C LYS A 163 -14.75 -2.61 23.42
N ALA A 164 -14.70 -2.74 24.74
CA ALA A 164 -15.83 -3.19 25.54
C ALA A 164 -16.96 -2.13 25.57
N GLU A 165 -16.62 -0.85 25.63
CA GLU A 165 -17.56 0.27 25.49
C GLU A 165 -18.22 0.27 24.10
N LEU A 166 -17.43 0.16 23.02
CA LEU A 166 -17.92 0.08 21.63
C LEU A 166 -18.83 -1.15 21.40
N GLU A 167 -18.48 -2.32 21.91
CA GLU A 167 -19.35 -3.51 21.83
C GLU A 167 -20.66 -3.32 22.61
N LYS A 168 -20.62 -2.58 23.73
CA LYS A 168 -21.81 -2.25 24.53
C LYS A 168 -22.70 -1.23 23.81
N GLU A 169 -22.12 -0.27 23.09
CA GLU A 169 -22.84 0.67 22.23
C GLU A 169 -23.46 -0.01 21.00
N MET A 170 -22.73 -0.92 20.34
CA MET A 170 -23.28 -1.72 19.24
C MET A 170 -24.47 -2.58 19.70
N ARG A 171 -24.37 -3.23 20.87
CA ARG A 171 -25.49 -3.99 21.45
C ARG A 171 -26.68 -3.11 21.84
N LYS A 172 -26.46 -1.83 22.14
CA LYS A 172 -27.56 -0.86 22.38
C LYS A 172 -28.21 -0.44 21.07
N ALA A 173 -27.44 -0.31 19.98
CA ALA A 173 -27.94 0.04 18.65
C ALA A 173 -28.70 -1.11 17.96
N GLU A 174 -28.42 -2.37 18.30
CA GLU A 174 -29.09 -3.55 17.75
C GLU A 174 -30.38 -3.96 18.49
N ARG A 175 -30.78 -3.26 19.57
CA ARG A 175 -32.07 -3.52 20.23
C ARG A 175 -33.20 -2.90 19.40
N PRO A 176 -34.17 -3.68 18.88
CA PRO A 176 -35.38 -3.10 18.32
C PRO A 176 -36.14 -2.38 19.44
N GLY A 177 -36.56 -1.14 19.18
CA GLY A 177 -37.37 -0.36 20.12
C GLY A 177 -38.65 -1.11 20.51
N PRO A 178 -39.21 -0.86 21.71
CA PRO A 178 -40.39 -1.59 22.18
C PRO A 178 -41.57 -1.32 21.23
N ALA A 179 -42.17 -2.40 20.74
CA ALA A 179 -43.43 -2.36 20.02
C ALA A 179 -44.57 -1.99 20.98
N GLY A 180 -45.37 -0.97 20.62
CA GLY A 180 -46.71 -0.79 21.15
C GLY A 180 -47.17 0.67 21.27
N GLY A 181 -48.25 1.00 20.56
CA GLY A 181 -49.20 2.04 20.96
C GLY A 181 -49.40 3.17 19.96
N GLU A 182 -50.49 3.10 19.19
CA GLU A 182 -51.10 4.22 18.48
C GLU A 182 -51.32 5.41 19.43
N GLN A 183 -50.95 6.62 19.00
CA GLN A 183 -51.66 7.83 19.39
C GLN A 183 -51.46 8.93 18.33
N GLU A 184 -52.59 9.30 17.74
CA GLU A 184 -52.79 10.44 16.84
C GLU A 184 -52.24 11.75 17.45
N ASN A 185 -51.60 12.59 16.63
CA ASN A 185 -51.79 14.04 16.77
C ASN A 185 -51.40 14.84 15.51
N GLN A 186 -52.45 15.20 14.78
CA GLN A 186 -52.79 16.50 14.20
C GLN A 186 -51.68 17.42 13.65
N MET A 187 -51.79 17.64 12.33
CA MET A 187 -51.32 18.81 11.60
C MET A 187 -51.99 20.10 12.13
N TYR A 188 -51.17 21.12 12.41
CA TYR A 188 -51.49 22.54 12.21
C TYR A 188 -50.24 23.14 11.52
N GLY A 189 -50.33 23.94 10.46
CA GLY A 189 -51.31 25.00 10.20
C GLY A 189 -50.63 26.33 10.51
#